data_AF-R4YMD5-F1
#
_entry.id   AF-R4YMD5-F1
#
_cell.length_a   1.000
_cell.length_b   1.000
_cell.length_c   1.000
_cell.angle_alpha   90.00
_cell.angle_beta   90.00
_cell.angle_gamma   90.00
#
_symmetry.space_group_name_H-M   'P 1'
#
loop_
_entity.id
_entity.type
_entity.pdbx_description
1 polymer ?
#
loop_
_entity_poly.entity_id
_entity_poly.type
_entity_poly.pdbx_seq_one_letter_code
_entity_poly.pdbx_strand_id
1 'polypeptide(L)'
;MLMPSLITLSQHIVRTMTLIAFLLISSLSLAADGPRKVVEDAASKMTQRLITDKEKVNTQSYYVEHLVDELLLPVVDHVYMARKVLAKNWKKTSDAQKKQFIDAFKHKVIRTYAGAFKAFNGEMIIFDDAKFSKTGNRALVKSEIQRIGAPVINVTYKLFNKKGQWLTYDAVIEGVSLVKSFRDQFNQSIDQHGLAQAISLLAAEYKSETPILKMAGHSWEPYISNQLPANGLAVNIVTEVFTRAGYQVEMEFMPWQRVTEEMEAGSIDMSAASWYNQTRARETQFTDAYLNNDLVIIKRKLDKLTYSTPAEFKTYIDKRGYRLAVFKDYGYGDYFSEIAPLVSLNFYKYCTQMIRDVANKSTDIALLDHWTAQNSLNNTKNIADHLEVMPTLIQRGLHVTISKLRTDHQAIAEAFNKALAEMKQDGSYQEILKKHHYPAI
;
A
#
# COMPACT_ATOMS: atom_id res chain seq x y z
N MET A 1 -8.95 76.51 40.57
CA MET A 1 -9.46 77.42 39.52
C MET A 1 -9.31 76.69 38.20
N LEU A 2 -10.43 76.42 37.51
CA LEU A 2 -10.56 76.07 36.08
C LEU A 2 -9.86 74.81 35.53
N MET A 3 -10.66 73.79 35.18
CA MET A 3 -10.52 73.08 33.89
C MET A 3 -11.00 74.02 32.74
N PRO A 4 -10.85 73.76 31.41
CA PRO A 4 -10.54 72.50 30.69
C PRO A 4 -9.69 72.65 29.37
N SER A 5 -9.63 71.56 28.58
CA SER A 5 -9.69 71.51 27.09
C SER A 5 -8.34 71.64 26.34
N LEU A 6 -8.01 70.97 25.22
CA LEU A 6 -8.65 70.02 24.29
C LEU A 6 -7.54 69.35 23.43
N ILE A 7 -7.64 68.02 23.24
CA ILE A 7 -7.49 67.24 21.99
C ILE A 7 -6.49 67.70 20.90
N THR A 8 -5.49 66.86 20.57
CA THR A 8 -5.28 66.17 19.26
C THR A 8 -3.93 65.43 19.30
N LEU A 9 -3.92 64.09 19.27
CA LEU A 9 -3.84 63.22 18.08
C LEU A 9 -2.39 62.76 17.82
N SER A 10 -2.07 61.50 18.16
CA SER A 10 -1.24 60.58 17.35
C SER A 10 -0.67 59.43 18.21
N GLN A 11 -1.20 58.23 17.95
CA GLN A 11 -0.51 56.93 17.97
C GLN A 11 -0.15 56.26 19.32
N HIS A 12 -1.00 55.26 19.62
CA HIS A 12 -0.73 53.96 20.23
C HIS A 12 -0.73 53.83 21.78
N ILE A 13 -1.98 53.80 22.25
CA ILE A 13 -2.51 53.14 23.45
C ILE A 13 -1.99 51.69 23.58
N VAL A 14 -1.88 51.26 24.84
CA VAL A 14 -1.80 49.90 25.40
C VAL A 14 -0.38 49.41 25.73
N ARG A 15 0.16 49.99 26.81
CA ARG A 15 1.25 49.41 27.60
C ARG A 15 0.79 49.30 29.06
N THR A 16 -0.26 48.51 29.29
CA THR A 16 -0.76 48.15 30.63
C THR A 16 -1.45 46.79 30.55
N MET A 17 -0.82 45.78 31.17
CA MET A 17 -1.31 44.45 31.59
C MET A 17 -0.25 43.38 31.29
N THR A 18 0.86 43.41 32.02
CA THR A 18 1.74 42.24 32.19
C THR A 18 1.42 41.64 33.56
N LEU A 19 0.22 41.06 33.66
CA LEU A 19 -0.30 40.36 34.84
C LEU A 19 -0.50 38.89 34.42
N ILE A 20 0.22 37.98 35.08
CA ILE A 20 -0.11 36.56 35.25
C ILE A 20 -0.41 35.79 33.94
N ALA A 21 0.64 35.33 33.26
CA ALA A 21 0.53 34.28 32.23
C ALA A 21 1.78 33.38 32.17
N PHE A 22 2.45 33.18 33.31
CA PHE A 22 3.49 32.15 33.43
C PHE A 22 2.92 31.00 34.27
N LEU A 23 2.96 29.79 33.69
CA LEU A 23 2.72 28.48 34.30
C LEU A 23 1.26 28.05 34.54
N LEU A 24 0.44 28.12 33.49
CA LEU A 24 -0.61 27.11 33.24
C LEU A 24 -0.50 26.61 31.80
N ILE A 25 0.72 26.26 31.36
CA ILE A 25 0.86 25.24 30.32
C ILE A 25 0.76 23.92 31.08
N SER A 26 -0.47 23.58 31.48
CA SER A 26 -0.83 22.20 31.74
C SER A 26 -0.52 21.49 30.44
N SER A 27 0.61 20.79 30.41
CA SER A 27 0.89 19.79 29.39
C SER A 27 -0.37 18.95 29.27
N LEU A 28 -1.13 19.14 28.18
CA LEU A 28 -2.08 18.17 27.67
C LEU A 28 -1.23 16.94 27.32
N SER A 29 -0.85 16.19 28.34
CA SER A 29 -0.68 14.77 28.18
C SER A 29 -2.04 14.33 27.66
N LEU A 30 -2.13 14.01 26.36
CA LEU A 30 -3.20 13.13 25.92
C LEU A 30 -3.08 11.91 26.83
N ALA A 31 -3.95 11.83 27.83
CA ALA A 31 -4.05 10.66 28.66
C ALA A 31 -4.37 9.54 27.68
N ALA A 32 -3.45 8.59 27.53
CA ALA A 32 -3.70 7.42 26.70
C ALA A 32 -5.05 6.83 27.13
N ASP A 33 -5.92 6.56 26.15
CA ASP A 33 -7.29 6.15 26.41
C ASP A 33 -7.32 5.00 27.43
N GLY A 34 -8.22 5.12 28.42
CA GLY A 34 -8.37 4.10 29.45
C GLY A 34 -8.73 2.74 28.83
N PRO A 35 -8.44 1.62 29.53
CA PRO A 35 -8.60 0.27 28.97
C PRO A 35 -10.03 -0.03 28.49
N ARG A 36 -11.07 0.49 29.16
CA ARG A 36 -12.46 0.38 28.71
C ARG A 36 -12.65 1.03 27.33
N LYS A 37 -12.24 2.29 27.21
CA LYS A 37 -12.37 3.08 25.98
C LYS A 37 -11.64 2.45 24.80
N VAL A 38 -10.45 1.89 25.03
CA VAL A 38 -9.70 1.17 23.99
C VAL A 38 -10.48 -0.01 23.42
N VAL A 39 -11.12 -0.82 24.27
CA VAL A 39 -11.94 -1.96 23.81
C VAL A 39 -13.23 -1.47 23.15
N GLU A 40 -13.89 -0.50 23.76
CA GLU A 40 -15.16 0.05 23.29
C GLU A 40 -15.01 0.69 21.90
N ASP A 41 -14.01 1.56 21.71
CA ASP A 41 -13.76 2.22 20.42
C ASP A 41 -13.43 1.20 19.32
N ALA A 42 -12.65 0.15 19.63
CA ALA A 42 -12.31 -0.89 18.67
C ALA A 42 -13.53 -1.76 18.31
N ALA A 43 -14.34 -2.12 19.30
CA ALA A 43 -15.58 -2.87 19.09
C ALA A 43 -16.59 -2.05 18.26
N SER A 44 -16.80 -0.77 18.60
CA SER A 44 -17.72 0.12 17.88
C SER A 44 -17.31 0.34 16.43
N LYS A 45 -16.02 0.57 16.16
CA LYS A 45 -15.52 0.70 14.77
C LYS A 45 -15.71 -0.59 13.98
N MET A 46 -15.38 -1.73 14.60
CA MET A 46 -15.53 -3.04 13.97
C MET A 46 -17.01 -3.32 13.64
N THR A 47 -17.91 -3.17 14.61
CA THR A 47 -19.35 -3.45 14.41
C THR A 47 -19.99 -2.49 13.41
N GLN A 48 -19.58 -1.22 13.41
CA GLN A 48 -20.01 -0.27 12.40
C GLN A 48 -19.62 -0.73 11.00
N ARG A 49 -18.35 -1.10 10.77
CA ARG A 49 -17.88 -1.57 9.46
C ARG A 49 -18.52 -2.90 9.04
N LEU A 50 -18.80 -3.80 9.98
CA LEU A 50 -19.54 -5.04 9.70
C LEU A 50 -20.97 -4.80 9.20
N ILE A 51 -21.60 -3.70 9.64
CA ILE A 51 -22.92 -3.28 9.18
C ILE A 51 -22.83 -2.52 7.85
N THR A 52 -21.93 -1.54 7.73
CA THR A 52 -21.83 -0.70 6.52
C THR A 52 -21.35 -1.49 5.31
N ASP A 53 -20.47 -2.48 5.53
CA ASP A 53 -19.82 -3.23 4.46
C ASP A 53 -20.37 -4.66 4.35
N LYS A 54 -21.62 -4.87 4.77
CA LYS A 54 -22.25 -6.18 4.92
C LYS A 54 -22.15 -7.07 3.67
N GLU A 55 -22.28 -6.47 2.49
CA GLU A 55 -22.12 -7.19 1.21
C GLU A 55 -20.70 -7.74 1.07
N LYS A 56 -19.67 -6.90 1.20
CA LYS A 56 -18.26 -7.30 1.17
C LYS A 56 -17.93 -8.34 2.24
N VAL A 57 -18.43 -8.16 3.47
CA VAL A 57 -18.28 -9.13 4.57
C VAL A 57 -18.82 -10.52 4.19
N ASN A 58 -19.91 -10.58 3.42
CA ASN A 58 -20.55 -11.82 3.02
C ASN A 58 -19.91 -12.43 1.76
N THR A 59 -19.56 -11.61 0.78
CA THR A 59 -19.15 -12.05 -0.57
C THR A 59 -17.63 -12.16 -0.75
N GLN A 60 -16.83 -11.40 0.01
CA GLN A 60 -15.37 -11.42 -0.10
C GLN A 60 -14.75 -12.25 1.03
N SER A 61 -14.07 -13.35 0.67
CA SER A 61 -13.54 -14.34 1.61
C SER A 61 -12.57 -13.79 2.69
N TYR A 62 -12.01 -12.60 2.49
CA TYR A 62 -10.97 -12.00 3.36
C TYR A 62 -11.31 -10.63 3.94
N TYR A 63 -12.49 -10.12 3.65
CA TYR A 63 -12.82 -8.76 4.08
C TYR A 63 -12.84 -8.62 5.61
N VAL A 64 -13.31 -9.66 6.30
CA VAL A 64 -13.27 -9.71 7.77
C VAL A 64 -11.83 -9.68 8.30
N GLU A 65 -10.89 -10.35 7.64
CA GLU A 65 -9.48 -10.28 8.04
C GLU A 65 -8.90 -8.88 7.84
N HIS A 66 -9.20 -8.23 6.72
CA HIS A 66 -8.82 -6.84 6.48
C HIS A 66 -9.34 -5.91 7.59
N LEU A 67 -10.60 -6.05 7.99
CA LEU A 67 -11.17 -5.27 9.11
C LEU A 67 -10.47 -5.56 10.44
N VAL A 68 -10.09 -6.82 10.71
CA VAL A 68 -9.33 -7.16 11.93
C VAL A 68 -7.94 -6.50 11.90
N ASP A 69 -7.25 -6.55 10.77
CA ASP A 69 -5.93 -5.95 10.58
C ASP A 69 -5.98 -4.42 10.74
N GLU A 70 -6.99 -3.78 10.17
CA GLU A 70 -7.19 -2.33 10.24
C GLU A 70 -7.62 -1.86 11.65
N LEU A 71 -8.59 -2.54 12.27
CA LEU A 71 -9.34 -2.00 13.41
C LEU A 71 -8.96 -2.63 14.75
N LEU A 72 -8.57 -3.90 14.77
CA LEU A 72 -8.30 -4.62 16.02
C LEU A 72 -6.80 -4.78 16.31
N LEU A 73 -5.96 -5.06 15.30
CA LEU A 73 -4.52 -5.23 15.51
C LEU A 73 -3.79 -4.03 16.14
N PRO A 74 -4.20 -2.76 15.93
CA PRO A 74 -3.60 -1.63 16.65
C PRO A 74 -3.75 -1.70 18.18
N VAL A 75 -4.75 -2.45 18.68
CA VAL A 75 -5.09 -2.56 20.10
C VAL A 75 -5.01 -4.01 20.65
N VAL A 76 -4.61 -4.97 19.82
CA VAL A 76 -4.45 -6.39 20.18
C VAL A 76 -3.00 -6.82 19.97
N ASP A 77 -2.32 -7.25 21.03
CA ASP A 77 -0.95 -7.78 20.94
C ASP A 77 -0.97 -9.27 20.55
N HIS A 78 -1.30 -9.55 19.29
CA HIS A 78 -1.38 -10.89 18.72
C HIS A 78 -0.03 -11.65 18.79
N VAL A 79 1.10 -10.94 18.75
CA VAL A 79 2.44 -11.53 18.95
C VAL A 79 2.59 -12.03 20.39
N TYR A 80 2.18 -11.24 21.37
CA TYR A 80 2.21 -11.65 22.76
C TYR A 80 1.21 -12.79 23.03
N MET A 81 0.05 -12.80 22.39
CA MET A 81 -0.88 -13.93 22.39
C MET A 81 -0.22 -15.20 21.84
N ALA A 82 0.36 -15.14 20.65
CA ALA A 82 1.07 -16.27 20.03
C ALA A 82 2.20 -16.79 20.94
N ARG A 83 2.95 -15.89 21.59
CA ARG A 83 3.96 -16.24 22.59
C ARG A 83 3.37 -16.97 23.79
N LYS A 84 2.18 -16.58 24.25
CA LYS A 84 1.47 -17.26 25.34
C LYS A 84 0.95 -18.64 24.93
N VAL A 85 0.55 -18.80 23.66
CA VAL A 85 0.16 -20.08 23.08
C VAL A 85 1.36 -21.03 23.02
N LEU A 86 2.51 -20.60 22.50
CA LEU A 86 3.72 -21.44 22.46
C LEU A 86 4.34 -21.69 23.84
N ALA A 87 4.13 -20.79 24.80
CA ALA A 87 4.58 -20.93 26.19
C ALA A 87 6.06 -21.38 26.30
N LYS A 88 6.31 -22.56 26.88
CA LYS A 88 7.66 -23.13 27.05
C LYS A 88 8.39 -23.39 25.72
N ASN A 89 7.64 -23.63 24.65
CA ASN A 89 8.19 -23.94 23.32
C ASN A 89 8.69 -22.69 22.59
N TRP A 90 8.24 -21.48 22.97
CA TRP A 90 8.64 -20.22 22.32
C TRP A 90 10.15 -20.02 22.23
N LYS A 91 10.89 -20.41 23.29
CA LYS A 91 12.36 -20.28 23.33
C LYS A 91 13.07 -21.27 22.41
N LYS A 92 12.41 -22.37 22.04
CA LYS A 92 12.95 -23.44 21.17
C LYS A 92 12.62 -23.22 19.69
N THR A 93 11.70 -22.29 19.39
CA THR A 93 11.26 -21.98 18.03
C THR A 93 12.22 -21.01 17.36
N SER A 94 12.62 -21.28 16.11
CA SER A 94 13.43 -20.34 15.31
C SER A 94 12.63 -19.09 14.94
N ASP A 95 13.28 -18.00 14.54
CA ASP A 95 12.56 -16.77 14.19
C ASP A 95 11.68 -16.92 12.95
N ALA A 96 12.12 -17.69 11.96
CA ALA A 96 11.30 -18.06 10.80
C ALA A 96 10.04 -18.83 11.22
N GLN A 97 10.19 -19.81 12.12
CA GLN A 97 9.06 -20.59 12.66
C GLN A 97 8.15 -19.75 13.55
N LYS A 98 8.68 -18.79 14.32
CA LYS A 98 7.86 -17.85 15.10
C LYS A 98 7.02 -17.00 14.18
N LYS A 99 7.60 -16.43 13.12
CA LYS A 99 6.85 -15.65 12.13
C LYS A 99 5.73 -16.47 11.50
N GLN A 100 6.08 -17.67 10.99
CA GLN A 100 5.10 -18.60 10.43
C GLN A 100 3.98 -18.94 11.42
N PHE A 101 4.31 -19.20 12.69
CA PHE A 101 3.34 -19.50 13.72
C PHE A 101 2.46 -18.29 14.08
N ILE A 102 3.03 -17.10 14.24
CA ILE A 102 2.29 -15.86 14.53
C ILE A 102 1.27 -15.60 13.44
N ASP A 103 1.70 -15.69 12.17
CA ASP A 103 0.86 -15.44 11.00
C ASP A 103 -0.27 -16.48 10.95
N ALA A 104 0.05 -17.78 11.09
CA ALA A 104 -0.96 -18.84 11.09
C ALA A 104 -1.92 -18.76 12.29
N PHE A 105 -1.43 -18.43 13.48
CA PHE A 105 -2.24 -18.23 14.69
C PHE A 105 -3.23 -17.08 14.52
N LYS A 106 -2.77 -15.93 14.00
CA LYS A 106 -3.64 -14.76 13.72
C LYS A 106 -4.82 -15.19 12.84
N HIS A 107 -4.51 -15.82 11.71
CA HIS A 107 -5.54 -16.28 10.76
C HIS A 107 -6.49 -17.29 11.36
N LYS A 108 -5.97 -18.27 12.11
CA LYS A 108 -6.79 -19.29 12.77
C LYS A 108 -7.81 -18.66 13.71
N VAL A 109 -7.38 -17.68 14.52
CA VAL A 109 -8.29 -16.93 15.39
C VAL A 109 -9.37 -16.21 14.60
N ILE A 110 -8.99 -15.48 13.54
CA ILE A 110 -9.96 -14.75 12.70
C ILE A 110 -10.99 -15.71 12.11
N ARG A 111 -10.55 -16.83 11.50
CA ARG A 111 -11.45 -17.82 10.88
C ARG A 111 -12.39 -18.47 11.88
N THR A 112 -11.92 -18.79 13.08
CA THR A 112 -12.77 -19.36 14.15
C THR A 112 -13.94 -18.45 14.51
N TYR A 113 -13.77 -17.13 14.44
CA TYR A 113 -14.81 -16.16 14.79
C TYR A 113 -15.42 -15.41 13.58
N ALA A 114 -14.94 -15.67 12.36
CA ALA A 114 -15.44 -15.04 11.14
C ALA A 114 -16.95 -15.23 10.95
N GLY A 115 -17.48 -16.42 11.27
CA GLY A 115 -18.92 -16.67 11.22
C GLY A 115 -19.71 -15.76 12.15
N ALA A 116 -19.19 -15.47 13.35
CA ALA A 116 -19.82 -14.53 14.29
C ALA A 116 -19.77 -13.09 13.77
N PHE A 117 -18.65 -12.66 13.19
CA PHE A 117 -18.56 -11.35 12.54
C PHE A 117 -19.54 -11.21 11.37
N LYS A 118 -19.69 -12.25 10.54
CA LYS A 118 -20.67 -12.27 9.44
C LYS A 118 -22.12 -12.25 9.96
N ALA A 119 -22.40 -12.94 11.07
CA ALA A 119 -23.74 -13.01 11.65
C ALA A 119 -24.15 -11.72 12.38
N PHE A 120 -23.19 -10.89 12.82
CA PHE A 120 -23.46 -9.64 13.54
C PHE A 120 -24.42 -8.74 12.75
N ASN A 121 -25.50 -8.29 13.39
CA ASN A 121 -26.59 -7.56 12.77
C ASN A 121 -27.05 -6.37 13.64
N GLY A 122 -26.12 -5.78 14.40
CA GLY A 122 -26.41 -4.61 15.24
C GLY A 122 -26.78 -4.94 16.67
N GLU A 123 -26.34 -6.10 17.18
CA GLU A 123 -26.44 -6.44 18.60
C GLU A 123 -25.84 -5.33 19.47
N MET A 124 -26.55 -4.95 20.53
CA MET A 124 -26.09 -3.95 21.48
C MET A 124 -24.97 -4.56 22.35
N ILE A 125 -23.86 -3.85 22.46
CA ILE A 125 -22.73 -4.23 23.32
C ILE A 125 -22.66 -3.26 24.51
N ILE A 126 -22.79 -3.80 25.72
CA ILE A 126 -22.75 -3.03 26.97
C ILE A 126 -21.42 -3.30 27.66
N PHE A 127 -20.66 -2.26 28.00
CA PHE A 127 -19.35 -2.37 28.65
C PHE A 127 -19.40 -1.97 30.13
N ASP A 128 -18.77 -2.79 30.97
CA ASP A 128 -18.51 -2.49 32.38
C ASP A 128 -17.28 -1.59 32.55
N ASP A 129 -17.16 -0.99 33.73
CA ASP A 129 -15.94 -0.31 34.14
C ASP A 129 -14.73 -1.25 34.25
N ALA A 130 -13.56 -0.71 33.91
CA ALA A 130 -12.32 -1.44 33.95
C ALA A 130 -11.89 -1.77 35.40
N LYS A 131 -11.57 -3.03 35.64
CA LYS A 131 -11.00 -3.50 36.91
C LYS A 131 -9.49 -3.63 36.79
N PHE A 132 -8.75 -2.77 37.49
CA PHE A 132 -7.29 -2.72 37.44
C PHE A 132 -6.65 -3.75 38.39
N SER A 133 -5.47 -4.24 38.02
CA SER A 133 -4.59 -4.97 38.94
C SER A 133 -4.03 -4.04 40.02
N LYS A 134 -3.54 -4.61 41.12
CA LYS A 134 -2.89 -3.84 42.22
C LYS A 134 -1.75 -2.94 41.74
N THR A 135 -1.02 -3.39 40.71
CA THR A 135 0.10 -2.68 40.08
C THR A 135 -0.34 -1.64 39.04
N GLY A 136 -1.63 -1.59 38.68
CA GLY A 136 -2.17 -0.71 37.64
C GLY A 136 -1.75 -1.05 36.21
N ASN A 137 -0.86 -2.03 35.99
CA ASN A 137 -0.34 -2.40 34.66
C ASN A 137 -1.19 -3.43 33.91
N ARG A 138 -2.27 -3.94 34.52
CA ARG A 138 -3.25 -4.83 33.88
C ARG A 138 -4.65 -4.38 34.20
N ALA A 139 -5.58 -4.68 33.31
CA ALA A 139 -6.99 -4.41 33.49
C ALA A 139 -7.85 -5.53 32.92
N LEU A 140 -9.04 -5.69 33.49
CA LEU A 140 -10.13 -6.49 32.95
C LEU A 140 -11.27 -5.56 32.56
N VAL A 141 -11.76 -5.68 31.33
CA VAL A 141 -12.97 -5.01 30.86
C VAL A 141 -13.96 -6.10 30.51
N LYS A 142 -15.19 -5.99 30.99
CA LYS A 142 -16.26 -6.94 30.65
C LYS A 142 -17.25 -6.28 29.70
N SER A 143 -17.86 -7.09 28.85
CA SER A 143 -19.00 -6.67 28.06
C SER A 143 -20.05 -7.77 27.92
N GLU A 144 -21.27 -7.33 27.66
CA GLU A 144 -22.41 -8.19 27.33
C GLU A 144 -22.93 -7.83 25.93
N ILE A 145 -23.01 -8.84 25.05
CA ILE A 145 -23.60 -8.70 23.72
C ILE A 145 -25.06 -9.18 23.80
N GLN A 146 -25.99 -8.26 23.59
CA GLN A 146 -27.43 -8.50 23.69
C GLN A 146 -27.96 -9.10 22.38
N ARG A 147 -28.53 -10.30 22.45
CA ARG A 147 -29.10 -11.01 21.30
C ARG A 147 -30.62 -11.12 21.41
N ILE A 148 -31.33 -10.87 20.31
CA ILE A 148 -32.78 -11.02 20.27
C ILE A 148 -33.12 -12.52 20.28
N GLY A 149 -33.90 -12.96 21.27
CA GLY A 149 -34.37 -14.35 21.36
C GLY A 149 -33.30 -15.40 21.67
N ALA A 150 -32.11 -14.97 22.13
CA ALA A 150 -31.02 -15.86 22.54
C ALA A 150 -30.33 -15.34 23.81
N PRO A 151 -29.61 -16.19 24.57
CA PRO A 151 -28.84 -15.74 25.73
C PRO A 151 -27.81 -14.66 25.37
N VAL A 152 -27.55 -13.76 26.33
CA VAL A 152 -26.48 -12.76 26.23
C VAL A 152 -25.12 -13.44 26.14
N ILE A 153 -24.20 -12.84 25.40
CA ILE A 153 -22.81 -13.33 25.32
C ILE A 153 -21.92 -12.45 26.18
N ASN A 154 -21.29 -13.06 27.16
CA ASN A 154 -20.34 -12.46 28.08
C ASN A 154 -18.93 -12.54 27.52
N VAL A 155 -18.27 -11.39 27.41
CA VAL A 155 -16.87 -11.29 26.99
C VAL A 155 -16.07 -10.56 28.06
N THR A 156 -14.95 -11.13 28.47
CA THR A 156 -13.96 -10.45 29.33
C THR A 156 -12.65 -10.28 28.57
N TYR A 157 -12.28 -9.03 28.33
CA TYR A 157 -11.03 -8.63 27.71
C TYR A 157 -9.95 -8.48 28.79
N LYS A 158 -8.80 -9.11 28.58
CA LYS A 158 -7.63 -8.94 29.45
C LYS A 158 -6.64 -8.01 28.75
N LEU A 159 -6.32 -6.90 29.40
CA LEU A 159 -5.43 -5.89 28.87
C LEU A 159 -4.18 -5.73 29.73
N PHE A 160 -3.08 -5.34 29.10
CA PHE A 160 -1.88 -4.89 29.79
C PHE A 160 -1.43 -3.54 29.23
N ASN A 161 -0.83 -2.73 30.10
CA ASN A 161 -0.24 -1.46 29.69
C ASN A 161 1.20 -1.70 29.21
N LYS A 162 1.48 -1.34 27.97
CA LYS A 162 2.80 -1.40 27.31
C LYS A 162 3.22 0.02 26.98
N LYS A 163 4.11 0.59 27.80
CA LYS A 163 4.66 1.95 27.60
C LYS A 163 3.57 3.03 27.43
N GLY A 164 2.52 2.97 28.26
CA GLY A 164 1.39 3.90 28.21
C GLY A 164 0.21 3.40 27.37
N GLN A 165 0.41 2.46 26.45
CA GLN A 165 -0.65 1.94 25.58
C GLN A 165 -1.31 0.69 26.17
N TRP A 166 -2.64 0.68 26.26
CA TRP A 166 -3.39 -0.53 26.63
C TRP A 166 -3.55 -1.45 25.43
N LEU A 167 -3.16 -2.72 25.59
CA LEU A 167 -3.28 -3.74 24.56
C LEU A 167 -4.00 -4.96 25.13
N THR A 168 -5.00 -5.44 24.39
CA THR A 168 -5.67 -6.71 24.68
C THR A 168 -4.74 -7.86 24.35
N TYR A 169 -4.67 -8.84 25.25
CA TYR A 169 -3.83 -10.03 25.09
C TYR A 169 -4.57 -11.34 25.32
N ASP A 170 -5.85 -11.29 25.65
CA ASP A 170 -6.71 -12.46 25.77
C ASP A 170 -8.17 -11.98 25.80
N ALA A 171 -9.06 -12.79 25.22
CA ALA A 171 -10.49 -12.63 25.33
C ALA A 171 -11.07 -13.91 25.95
N VAL A 172 -11.91 -13.75 26.96
CA VAL A 172 -12.62 -14.85 27.61
C VAL A 172 -14.09 -14.75 27.22
N ILE A 173 -14.56 -15.67 26.41
CA ILE A 173 -15.94 -15.69 25.89
C ILE A 173 -16.65 -16.84 26.60
N GLU A 174 -17.76 -16.56 27.28
CA GLU A 174 -18.51 -17.59 28.04
C GLU A 174 -17.62 -18.40 28.99
N GLY A 175 -16.69 -17.72 29.66
CA GLY A 175 -15.73 -18.35 30.59
C GLY A 175 -14.54 -19.06 29.93
N VAL A 176 -14.50 -19.16 28.61
CA VAL A 176 -13.44 -19.84 27.86
C VAL A 176 -12.42 -18.84 27.33
N SER A 177 -11.18 -18.93 27.80
CA SER A 177 -10.06 -18.09 27.31
C SER A 177 -9.61 -18.57 25.94
N LEU A 178 -9.59 -17.65 24.98
CA LEU A 178 -9.09 -17.88 23.62
C LEU A 178 -7.64 -18.36 23.66
N VAL A 179 -6.75 -17.63 24.34
CA VAL A 179 -5.32 -17.98 24.39
C VAL A 179 -5.10 -19.34 25.05
N LYS A 180 -5.86 -19.66 26.11
CA LYS A 180 -5.78 -20.97 26.76
C LYS A 180 -6.24 -22.09 25.83
N SER A 181 -7.40 -21.95 25.20
CA SER A 181 -7.95 -22.97 24.30
C SER A 181 -7.02 -23.25 23.13
N PHE A 182 -6.47 -22.22 22.50
CA PHE A 182 -5.48 -22.38 21.43
C PHE A 182 -4.18 -23.03 21.90
N ARG A 183 -3.70 -22.69 23.09
CA ARG A 183 -2.53 -23.34 23.69
C ARG A 183 -2.76 -24.83 23.89
N ASP A 184 -3.91 -25.19 24.44
CA ASP A 184 -4.21 -26.58 24.78
C ASP A 184 -4.33 -27.42 23.48
N GLN A 185 -5.01 -26.88 22.45
CA GLN A 185 -5.08 -27.50 21.11
C GLN A 185 -3.71 -27.60 20.42
N PHE A 186 -2.91 -26.54 20.45
CA PHE A 186 -1.61 -26.53 19.77
C PHE A 186 -0.59 -27.43 20.48
N ASN A 187 -0.61 -27.50 21.81
CA ASN A 187 0.22 -28.45 22.55
C ASN A 187 -0.12 -29.90 22.20
N GLN A 188 -1.40 -30.24 22.01
CA GLN A 188 -1.79 -31.56 21.55
C GLN A 188 -1.17 -31.89 20.18
N SER A 189 -1.15 -30.93 19.25
CA SER A 189 -0.48 -31.09 17.94
C SER A 189 1.04 -31.24 18.08
N ILE A 190 1.68 -30.47 18.98
CA ILE A 190 3.11 -30.61 19.27
C ILE A 190 3.43 -31.98 19.85
N ASP A 191 2.62 -32.48 20.77
CA ASP A 191 2.82 -33.78 21.41
C ASP A 191 2.66 -34.93 20.40
N GLN A 192 1.80 -34.77 19.39
CA GLN A 192 1.57 -35.76 18.33
C GLN A 192 2.60 -35.72 17.19
N HIS A 193 3.03 -34.52 16.76
CA HIS A 193 3.79 -34.33 15.52
C HIS A 193 5.17 -33.68 15.72
N GLY A 194 5.46 -33.19 16.91
CA GLY A 194 6.62 -32.35 17.18
C GLY A 194 6.40 -30.89 16.75
N LEU A 195 7.19 -29.98 17.31
CA LEU A 195 7.00 -28.53 17.18
C LEU A 195 7.03 -28.04 15.72
N ALA A 196 8.04 -28.47 14.94
CA ALA A 196 8.20 -28.01 13.57
C ALA A 196 7.02 -28.44 12.69
N GLN A 197 6.60 -29.70 12.80
CA GLN A 197 5.47 -30.22 12.04
C GLN A 197 4.14 -29.63 12.51
N ALA A 198 3.93 -29.41 13.82
CA ALA A 198 2.74 -28.76 14.33
C ALA A 198 2.59 -27.32 13.79
N ILE A 199 3.69 -26.55 13.74
CA ILE A 199 3.70 -25.22 13.10
C ILE A 199 3.37 -25.34 11.61
N SER A 200 3.98 -26.31 10.91
CA SER A 200 3.72 -26.56 9.49
C SER A 200 2.26 -26.94 9.23
N LEU A 201 1.65 -27.79 10.07
CA LEU A 201 0.25 -28.20 9.97
C LEU A 201 -0.70 -27.03 10.21
N LEU A 202 -0.47 -26.23 11.25
CA LEU A 202 -1.25 -25.02 11.49
C LEU A 202 -1.11 -24.03 10.32
N ALA A 203 0.10 -23.90 9.77
CA ALA A 203 0.36 -23.08 8.59
C ALA A 203 -0.18 -23.69 7.29
N ALA A 204 -0.44 -24.99 7.23
CA ALA A 204 -1.01 -25.67 6.06
C ALA A 204 -2.54 -25.66 6.09
N GLU A 205 -3.16 -25.68 7.28
CA GLU A 205 -4.56 -25.26 7.46
C GLU A 205 -4.76 -23.82 6.96
N TYR A 206 -3.69 -23.03 7.04
CA TYR A 206 -3.56 -21.73 6.42
C TYR A 206 -3.08 -21.85 4.95
N LYS A 207 -3.96 -22.34 4.07
CA LYS A 207 -3.97 -21.77 2.72
C LYS A 207 -4.85 -20.53 2.81
N SER A 208 -4.24 -19.35 2.74
CA SER A 208 -5.00 -18.16 2.35
C SER A 208 -5.73 -18.52 1.04
N GLU A 209 -7.05 -18.57 1.08
CA GLU A 209 -7.92 -18.58 -0.11
C GLU A 209 -7.83 -17.21 -0.81
N THR A 210 -7.09 -16.21 -0.27
CA THR A 210 -6.78 -14.98 -1.01
C THR A 210 -5.79 -15.40 -2.10
N PRO A 211 -6.19 -15.40 -3.37
CA PRO A 211 -5.31 -15.89 -4.41
C PRO A 211 -4.08 -14.97 -4.46
N ILE A 212 -2.90 -15.58 -4.39
CA ILE A 212 -1.64 -14.87 -4.57
C ILE A 212 -1.40 -14.73 -6.06
N LEU A 213 -1.13 -13.51 -6.49
CA LEU A 213 -0.74 -13.17 -7.85
C LEU A 213 0.75 -12.82 -7.87
N LYS A 214 1.52 -13.63 -8.59
CA LYS A 214 2.95 -13.41 -8.82
C LYS A 214 3.12 -12.32 -9.87
N MET A 215 3.55 -11.16 -9.43
CA MET A 215 3.80 -10.00 -10.27
C MET A 215 5.28 -9.82 -10.48
N ALA A 216 5.70 -9.55 -11.72
CA ALA A 216 7.07 -9.18 -12.00
C ALA A 216 7.19 -7.81 -12.68
N GLY A 217 8.35 -7.18 -12.54
CA GLY A 217 8.65 -5.94 -13.23
C GLY A 217 10.14 -5.65 -13.34
N HIS A 218 10.50 -4.94 -14.40
CA HIS A 218 11.82 -4.35 -14.53
C HIS A 218 11.94 -3.10 -13.66
N SER A 219 13.13 -2.85 -13.12
CA SER A 219 13.39 -1.61 -12.41
C SER A 219 13.26 -0.43 -13.37
N TRP A 220 12.36 0.49 -13.04
CA TRP A 220 12.06 1.67 -13.83
C TRP A 220 11.71 2.80 -12.86
N GLU A 221 12.74 3.49 -12.37
CA GLU A 221 12.57 4.55 -11.38
C GLU A 221 11.99 5.81 -12.00
N PRO A 222 11.08 6.52 -11.30
CA PRO A 222 10.65 6.28 -9.91
C PRO A 222 9.39 5.39 -9.75
N TYR A 223 8.94 4.71 -10.80
CA TYR A 223 7.74 3.86 -10.78
C TYR A 223 7.95 2.51 -10.08
N ILE A 224 9.09 1.84 -10.32
CA ILE A 224 9.37 0.47 -9.89
C ILE A 224 10.84 0.33 -9.45
N SER A 225 11.09 0.02 -8.18
CA SER A 225 12.42 -0.37 -7.66
C SER A 225 12.31 -0.93 -6.25
N ASN A 226 13.07 -1.98 -5.93
CA ASN A 226 13.13 -2.53 -4.57
C ASN A 226 13.82 -1.60 -3.55
N GLN A 227 14.41 -0.50 -4.03
CA GLN A 227 15.05 0.52 -3.19
C GLN A 227 14.09 1.66 -2.83
N LEU A 228 12.93 1.74 -3.48
CA LEU A 228 11.95 2.80 -3.26
C LEU A 228 10.94 2.41 -2.17
N PRO A 229 10.40 3.38 -1.42
CA PRO A 229 9.27 3.14 -0.52
C PRO A 229 8.10 2.48 -1.26
N ALA A 230 7.53 1.43 -0.67
CA ALA A 230 6.46 0.63 -1.28
C ALA A 230 6.80 0.14 -2.70
N ASN A 231 8.08 -0.10 -2.99
CA ASN A 231 8.60 -0.56 -4.28
C ASN A 231 8.38 0.41 -5.46
N GLY A 232 8.05 1.67 -5.19
CA GLY A 232 7.76 2.71 -6.18
C GLY A 232 6.27 2.93 -6.44
N LEU A 233 5.94 4.00 -7.17
CA LEU A 233 4.55 4.42 -7.36
C LEU A 233 3.67 3.35 -8.02
N ALA A 234 4.16 2.75 -9.10
CA ALA A 234 3.39 1.77 -9.88
C ALA A 234 3.09 0.53 -9.04
N VAL A 235 4.10 0.00 -8.35
CA VAL A 235 3.91 -1.17 -7.47
C VAL A 235 2.94 -0.85 -6.35
N ASN A 236 3.07 0.32 -5.71
CA ASN A 236 2.17 0.71 -4.63
C ASN A 236 0.70 0.83 -5.07
N ILE A 237 0.43 1.47 -6.22
CA ILE A 237 -0.94 1.55 -6.77
C ILE A 237 -1.46 0.14 -7.06
N VAL A 238 -0.68 -0.67 -7.78
CA VAL A 238 -1.12 -2.00 -8.22
C VAL A 238 -1.39 -2.93 -7.04
N THR A 239 -0.50 -2.95 -6.04
CA THR A 239 -0.69 -3.74 -4.82
C THR A 239 -1.93 -3.31 -4.04
N GLU A 240 -2.18 -2.01 -3.89
CA GLU A 240 -3.36 -1.49 -3.19
C GLU A 240 -4.66 -1.86 -3.92
N VAL A 241 -4.68 -1.70 -5.25
CA VAL A 241 -5.85 -2.05 -6.07
C VAL A 241 -6.15 -3.55 -5.99
N PHE A 242 -5.13 -4.41 -6.09
CA PHE A 242 -5.33 -5.86 -5.96
C PHE A 242 -5.74 -6.28 -4.55
N THR A 243 -5.21 -5.63 -3.51
CA THR A 243 -5.62 -5.86 -2.12
C THR A 243 -7.12 -5.58 -1.96
N ARG A 244 -7.61 -4.46 -2.52
CA ARG A 244 -9.04 -4.12 -2.56
C ARG A 244 -9.88 -5.08 -3.39
N ALA A 245 -9.30 -5.62 -4.46
CA ALA A 245 -9.91 -6.63 -5.31
C ALA A 245 -9.91 -8.04 -4.68
N GLY A 246 -9.35 -8.21 -3.48
CA GLY A 246 -9.32 -9.49 -2.77
C GLY A 246 -8.19 -10.43 -3.19
N TYR A 247 -7.06 -9.87 -3.65
CA TYR A 247 -5.85 -10.60 -4.03
C TYR A 247 -4.65 -10.18 -3.18
N GLN A 248 -3.69 -11.09 -3.02
CA GLN A 248 -2.34 -10.74 -2.53
C GLN A 248 -1.39 -10.66 -3.72
N VAL A 249 -0.42 -9.75 -3.67
CA VAL A 249 0.56 -9.58 -4.74
C VAL A 249 1.95 -9.88 -4.21
N GLU A 250 2.64 -10.82 -4.85
CA GLU A 250 4.06 -11.08 -4.61
C GLU A 250 4.86 -10.46 -5.75
N MET A 251 5.69 -9.47 -5.43
CA MET A 251 6.49 -8.72 -6.41
C MET A 251 7.89 -9.31 -6.57
N GLU A 252 8.26 -9.62 -7.81
CA GLU A 252 9.61 -10.03 -8.21
C GLU A 252 10.25 -9.01 -9.16
N PHE A 253 11.52 -8.70 -8.94
CA PHE A 253 12.27 -7.76 -9.77
C PHE A 253 13.21 -8.53 -10.70
N MET A 254 13.03 -8.36 -12.00
CA MET A 254 13.84 -9.06 -13.01
C MET A 254 13.98 -8.24 -14.30
N PRO A 255 14.98 -8.50 -15.15
CA PRO A 255 15.09 -7.87 -16.46
C PRO A 255 13.83 -8.07 -17.29
N TRP A 256 13.47 -7.09 -18.13
CA TRP A 256 12.24 -7.13 -18.92
C TRP A 256 12.09 -8.42 -19.78
N GLN A 257 13.19 -8.85 -20.39
CA GLN A 257 13.24 -10.11 -21.14
C GLN A 257 12.84 -11.32 -20.27
N ARG A 258 13.28 -11.36 -19.02
CA ARG A 258 12.91 -12.44 -18.10
C ARG A 258 11.44 -12.35 -17.68
N VAL A 259 10.89 -11.14 -17.53
CA VAL A 259 9.43 -10.96 -17.29
C VAL A 259 8.64 -11.60 -18.44
N THR A 260 9.03 -11.39 -19.70
CA THR A 260 8.33 -12.00 -20.84
C THR A 260 8.49 -13.52 -20.87
N GLU A 261 9.71 -14.04 -20.67
CA GLU A 261 9.99 -15.48 -20.66
C GLU A 261 9.21 -16.21 -19.54
N GLU A 262 9.21 -15.67 -18.31
CA GLU A 262 8.52 -16.28 -17.17
C GLU A 262 6.99 -16.16 -17.29
N MET A 263 6.48 -15.12 -17.95
CA MET A 263 5.04 -14.95 -18.27
C MET A 263 4.57 -16.01 -19.28
N GLU A 264 5.35 -16.24 -20.33
CA GLU A 264 5.10 -17.27 -21.35
C GLU A 264 5.23 -18.68 -20.78
N ALA A 265 6.13 -18.88 -19.81
CA ALA A 265 6.27 -20.13 -19.07
C ALA A 265 5.16 -20.36 -18.02
N GLY A 266 4.35 -19.34 -17.70
CA GLY A 266 3.34 -19.40 -16.64
C GLY A 266 3.92 -19.43 -15.22
N SER A 267 5.18 -19.05 -15.05
CA SER A 267 5.85 -19.00 -13.74
C SER A 267 5.52 -17.73 -12.96
N ILE A 268 5.12 -16.67 -13.67
CA ILE A 268 4.52 -15.45 -13.12
C ILE A 268 3.11 -15.25 -13.70
N ASP A 269 2.25 -14.58 -12.93
CA ASP A 269 0.85 -14.35 -13.29
C ASP A 269 0.63 -13.05 -14.04
N MET A 270 1.48 -12.03 -13.76
CA MET A 270 1.28 -10.69 -14.29
C MET A 270 2.56 -9.83 -14.35
N SER A 271 2.50 -8.76 -15.14
CA SER A 271 3.51 -7.69 -15.14
C SER A 271 2.94 -6.42 -14.52
N ALA A 272 3.75 -5.76 -13.68
CA ALA A 272 3.32 -4.58 -12.92
C ALA A 272 3.01 -3.36 -13.80
N ALA A 273 3.78 -3.19 -14.89
CA ALA A 273 3.77 -1.98 -15.69
C ALA A 273 4.07 -2.30 -17.16
N SER A 274 3.06 -2.14 -18.00
CA SER A 274 3.12 -2.38 -19.43
C SER A 274 2.37 -1.29 -20.17
N TRP A 275 3.01 -0.65 -21.14
CA TRP A 275 2.27 0.08 -22.16
C TRP A 275 1.63 -0.90 -23.16
N TYR A 276 0.44 -0.55 -23.65
CA TYR A 276 -0.27 -1.38 -24.63
C TYR A 276 0.58 -1.68 -25.86
N ASN A 277 0.58 -2.95 -26.26
CA ASN A 277 1.20 -3.41 -27.50
C ASN A 277 0.39 -4.58 -28.05
N GLN A 278 0.11 -4.57 -29.35
CA GLN A 278 -0.78 -5.56 -29.96
C GLN A 278 -0.24 -6.99 -29.89
N THR A 279 1.08 -7.19 -30.01
CA THR A 279 1.71 -8.51 -29.84
C THR A 279 1.50 -9.02 -28.42
N ARG A 280 1.73 -8.18 -27.40
CA ARG A 280 1.52 -8.56 -25.99
C ARG A 280 0.05 -8.83 -25.66
N ALA A 281 -0.87 -8.11 -26.30
CA ALA A 281 -2.31 -8.30 -26.11
C ALA A 281 -2.83 -9.65 -26.65
N ARG A 282 -2.05 -10.36 -27.48
CA ARG A 282 -2.37 -11.73 -27.90
C ARG A 282 -2.23 -12.69 -26.73
N GLU A 283 -1.15 -12.57 -25.95
CA GLU A 283 -0.79 -13.49 -24.87
C GLU A 283 -1.24 -13.04 -23.46
N THR A 284 -1.60 -11.76 -23.31
CA THR A 284 -1.97 -11.18 -22.00
C THR A 284 -3.27 -10.39 -22.06
N GLN A 285 -3.98 -10.39 -20.94
CA GLN A 285 -5.12 -9.52 -20.67
C GLN A 285 -4.63 -8.21 -20.06
N PHE A 286 -4.96 -7.08 -20.68
CA PHE A 286 -4.69 -5.75 -20.12
C PHE A 286 -5.81 -5.35 -19.16
N THR A 287 -5.45 -4.69 -18.06
CA THR A 287 -6.38 -3.92 -17.24
C THR A 287 -6.66 -2.56 -17.87
N ASP A 288 -7.55 -1.77 -17.27
CA ASP A 288 -7.62 -0.34 -17.51
C ASP A 288 -6.28 0.32 -17.14
N ALA A 289 -6.00 1.47 -17.76
CA ALA A 289 -4.81 2.24 -17.44
C ALA A 289 -4.92 2.79 -16.01
N TYR A 290 -3.96 2.45 -15.15
CA TYR A 290 -3.88 2.97 -13.79
C TYR A 290 -3.01 4.23 -13.70
N LEU A 291 -2.17 4.50 -14.70
CA LEU A 291 -1.41 5.74 -14.87
C LEU A 291 -1.37 6.12 -16.35
N ASN A 292 -1.02 7.38 -16.64
CA ASN A 292 -0.67 7.85 -17.97
C ASN A 292 0.79 8.34 -17.95
N ASN A 293 1.57 7.91 -18.94
CA ASN A 293 2.93 8.35 -19.17
C ASN A 293 3.00 9.28 -20.36
N ASP A 294 3.67 10.41 -20.17
CA ASP A 294 4.01 11.34 -21.23
C ASP A 294 5.46 11.10 -21.66
N LEU A 295 5.66 10.71 -22.91
CA LEU A 295 6.98 10.56 -23.49
C LEU A 295 7.40 11.86 -24.17
N VAL A 296 8.59 12.31 -23.81
CA VAL A 296 9.16 13.60 -24.20
C VAL A 296 10.51 13.38 -24.87
N ILE A 297 10.89 14.37 -25.69
CA ILE A 297 12.24 14.45 -26.22
C ILE A 297 13.12 15.23 -25.26
N ILE A 298 14.28 14.68 -24.92
CA ILE A 298 15.37 15.41 -24.27
C ILE A 298 16.38 15.80 -25.34
N LYS A 299 16.72 17.08 -25.40
CA LYS A 299 17.75 17.62 -26.30
C LYS A 299 18.70 18.53 -25.54
N ARG A 300 19.79 18.96 -26.19
CA ARG A 300 20.61 20.08 -25.67
C ARG A 300 19.88 21.41 -25.89
N LYS A 301 20.00 22.34 -24.94
CA LYS A 301 19.38 23.69 -25.04
C LYS A 301 19.81 24.45 -26.29
N LEU A 302 21.08 24.33 -26.67
CA LEU A 302 21.66 25.03 -27.83
C LEU A 302 21.28 24.40 -29.18
N ASP A 303 20.66 23.22 -29.17
CA ASP A 303 20.23 22.56 -30.41
C ASP A 303 18.93 23.21 -30.93
N LYS A 304 18.88 23.41 -32.26
CA LYS A 304 17.79 24.12 -32.96
C LYS A 304 16.47 23.33 -33.06
N LEU A 305 16.42 22.08 -32.61
CA LEU A 305 15.24 21.24 -32.72
C LEU A 305 14.08 21.82 -31.90
N THR A 306 12.95 22.10 -32.54
CA THR A 306 11.72 22.57 -31.91
C THR A 306 10.52 21.92 -32.58
N TYR A 307 9.48 21.62 -31.80
CA TYR A 307 8.19 21.15 -32.31
C TYR A 307 7.09 21.47 -31.29
N SER A 308 5.87 21.66 -31.78
CA SER A 308 4.65 21.75 -30.97
C SER A 308 3.72 20.56 -31.21
N THR A 309 3.94 19.82 -32.31
CA THR A 309 3.11 18.65 -32.68
C THR A 309 3.98 17.46 -33.08
N PRO A 310 3.47 16.21 -32.98
CA PRO A 310 4.17 15.04 -33.48
C PRO A 310 4.47 15.10 -34.99
N ALA A 311 3.62 15.74 -35.81
CA ALA A 311 3.86 15.89 -37.24
C ALA A 311 5.07 16.80 -37.54
N GLU A 312 5.21 17.89 -36.78
CA GLU A 312 6.36 18.80 -36.87
C GLU A 312 7.66 18.10 -36.46
N PHE A 313 7.63 17.34 -35.36
CA PHE A 313 8.79 16.56 -34.91
C PHE A 313 9.27 15.60 -36.00
N LYS A 314 8.36 14.79 -36.57
CA LYS A 314 8.66 13.84 -37.66
C LYS A 314 9.30 14.52 -38.86
N THR A 315 8.75 15.65 -39.29
CA THR A 315 9.29 16.45 -40.41
C THR A 315 10.70 16.99 -40.11
N TYR A 316 10.95 17.36 -38.86
CA TYR A 316 12.25 17.91 -38.46
C TYR A 316 13.34 16.84 -38.47
N ILE A 317 13.06 15.64 -37.93
CA ILE A 317 14.06 14.57 -37.84
C ILE A 317 14.41 13.96 -39.20
N ASP A 318 13.43 13.85 -40.10
CA ASP A 318 13.59 13.32 -41.46
C ASP A 318 14.62 14.13 -42.28
N LYS A 319 14.64 15.46 -42.10
CA LYS A 319 15.52 16.36 -42.86
C LYS A 319 16.98 16.32 -42.44
N ARG A 320 17.30 15.83 -41.23
CA ARG A 320 18.63 16.04 -40.62
C ARG A 320 19.33 14.77 -40.13
N GLY A 321 18.66 13.63 -40.08
CA GLY A 321 19.26 12.36 -39.64
C GLY A 321 19.74 12.42 -38.19
N TYR A 322 18.83 12.22 -37.24
CA TYR A 322 19.13 12.30 -35.81
C TYR A 322 19.60 10.95 -35.24
N ARG A 323 20.53 10.97 -34.28
CA ARG A 323 20.76 9.83 -33.37
C ARG A 323 19.78 9.91 -32.21
N LEU A 324 18.82 9.00 -32.18
CA LEU A 324 17.76 8.93 -31.18
C LEU A 324 18.09 7.84 -30.15
N ALA A 325 18.25 8.26 -28.91
CA ALA A 325 18.43 7.37 -27.79
C ALA A 325 17.09 6.84 -27.25
N VAL A 326 17.01 5.53 -27.06
CA VAL A 326 15.83 4.82 -26.55
C VAL A 326 16.25 3.68 -25.61
N PHE A 327 15.32 3.23 -24.77
CA PHE A 327 15.48 1.98 -24.05
C PHE A 327 15.27 0.79 -24.97
N LYS A 328 16.14 -0.22 -24.82
CA LYS A 328 15.99 -1.48 -25.56
C LYS A 328 14.70 -2.18 -25.13
N ASP A 329 14.00 -2.79 -26.10
CA ASP A 329 12.83 -3.67 -25.89
C ASP A 329 11.57 -2.97 -25.34
N TYR A 330 11.55 -1.63 -25.31
CA TYR A 330 10.37 -0.85 -24.93
C TYR A 330 9.39 -0.76 -26.10
N GLY A 331 8.10 -1.03 -25.82
CA GLY A 331 7.05 -0.92 -26.82
C GLY A 331 6.58 0.51 -26.97
N TYR A 332 7.29 1.38 -27.69
CA TYR A 332 7.00 2.82 -27.83
C TYR A 332 5.75 3.19 -28.66
N GLY A 333 5.11 2.21 -29.32
CA GLY A 333 3.82 2.38 -30.01
C GLY A 333 3.95 2.80 -31.47
N ASP A 334 2.82 2.96 -32.15
CA ASP A 334 2.76 3.08 -33.62
C ASP A 334 3.48 4.31 -34.15
N TYR A 335 3.32 5.45 -33.47
CA TYR A 335 4.05 6.67 -33.83
C TYR A 335 5.57 6.48 -33.77
N PHE A 336 6.09 5.72 -32.80
CA PHE A 336 7.51 5.39 -32.77
C PHE A 336 7.94 4.52 -33.96
N SER A 337 7.12 3.54 -34.34
CA SER A 337 7.36 2.70 -35.52
C SER A 337 7.45 3.51 -36.81
N GLU A 338 6.76 4.65 -36.89
CA GLU A 338 6.85 5.57 -38.02
C GLU A 338 8.12 6.42 -38.04
N ILE A 339 8.65 6.83 -36.87
CA ILE A 339 9.84 7.68 -36.78
C ILE A 339 11.14 6.88 -36.69
N ALA A 340 11.10 5.64 -36.21
CA ALA A 340 12.28 4.80 -36.02
C ALA A 340 13.12 4.61 -37.32
N PRO A 341 12.52 4.45 -38.52
CA PRO A 341 13.27 4.38 -39.77
C PRO A 341 13.94 5.70 -40.19
N LEU A 342 13.52 6.84 -39.62
CA LEU A 342 14.00 8.18 -39.98
C LEU A 342 15.22 8.61 -39.14
N VAL A 343 15.63 7.79 -38.17
CA VAL A 343 16.68 8.11 -37.20
C VAL A 343 17.66 6.94 -37.03
N SER A 344 18.84 7.24 -36.53
CA SER A 344 19.79 6.23 -36.06
C SER A 344 19.50 5.91 -34.60
N LEU A 345 19.11 4.67 -34.29
CA LEU A 345 18.74 4.28 -32.93
C LEU A 345 19.96 3.89 -32.09
N ASN A 346 20.09 4.53 -30.93
CA ASN A 346 21.04 4.16 -29.88
C ASN A 346 20.28 3.55 -28.70
N PHE A 347 20.60 2.30 -28.37
CA PHE A 347 19.92 1.56 -27.29
C PHE A 347 20.64 1.70 -25.97
N TYR A 348 19.88 2.01 -24.92
CA TYR A 348 20.39 2.19 -23.57
C TYR A 348 19.70 1.27 -22.57
N LYS A 349 20.40 1.01 -21.47
CA LYS A 349 19.88 0.30 -20.29
C LYS A 349 19.56 1.25 -19.13
N TYR A 350 20.26 2.37 -19.02
CA TYR A 350 20.16 3.29 -17.90
C TYR A 350 19.90 4.73 -18.36
N CYS A 351 18.90 5.38 -17.75
CA CYS A 351 18.52 6.77 -18.05
C CYS A 351 19.70 7.74 -17.86
N THR A 352 20.49 7.54 -16.80
CA THR A 352 21.63 8.39 -16.45
C THR A 352 22.71 8.41 -17.55
N GLN A 353 22.98 7.25 -18.16
CA GLN A 353 23.91 7.16 -19.29
C GLN A 353 23.31 7.83 -20.54
N MET A 354 22.03 7.57 -20.80
CA MET A 354 21.32 8.15 -21.94
C MET A 354 21.38 9.68 -21.95
N ILE A 355 21.04 10.31 -20.83
CA ILE A 355 21.04 11.77 -20.66
C ILE A 355 22.46 12.35 -20.74
N ARG A 356 23.45 11.65 -20.16
CA ARG A 356 24.86 12.04 -20.28
C ARG A 356 25.32 12.06 -21.74
N ASP A 357 24.90 11.07 -22.51
CA ASP A 357 25.29 10.95 -23.92
C ASP A 357 24.60 11.98 -24.82
N VAL A 358 23.41 12.44 -24.45
CA VAL A 358 22.79 13.63 -25.08
C VAL A 358 23.65 14.87 -24.75
N ALA A 359 24.06 15.06 -23.50
CA ALA A 359 24.83 16.24 -23.13
C ALA A 359 26.23 16.29 -23.77
N ASN A 360 26.92 15.15 -23.85
CA ASN A 360 28.28 15.07 -24.42
C ASN A 360 28.33 14.94 -25.96
N LYS A 361 27.17 14.91 -26.63
CA LYS A 361 27.01 14.77 -28.09
C LYS A 361 27.31 13.38 -28.67
N SER A 362 27.37 12.34 -27.85
CA SER A 362 27.41 10.93 -28.31
C SER A 362 26.08 10.48 -28.93
N THR A 363 24.97 11.09 -28.54
CA THR A 363 23.66 10.98 -29.20
C THR A 363 23.01 12.37 -29.31
N ASP A 364 22.03 12.54 -30.18
CA ASP A 364 21.47 13.88 -30.45
C ASP A 364 20.29 14.20 -29.56
N ILE A 365 19.38 13.24 -29.42
CA ILE A 365 18.16 13.36 -28.64
C ILE A 365 17.84 12.05 -27.93
N ALA A 366 17.00 12.10 -26.91
CA ALA A 366 16.50 10.93 -26.19
C ALA A 366 14.97 10.96 -26.08
N LEU A 367 14.31 9.82 -26.30
CA LEU A 367 12.88 9.64 -26.04
C LEU A 367 12.69 8.95 -24.68
N LEU A 368 12.17 9.69 -23.71
CA LEU A 368 12.05 9.26 -22.32
C LEU A 368 10.66 9.55 -21.77
N ASP A 369 10.24 8.78 -20.77
CA ASP A 369 9.14 9.18 -19.91
C ASP A 369 9.49 10.46 -19.14
N HIS A 370 8.54 11.39 -19.06
CA HIS A 370 8.73 12.73 -18.51
C HIS A 370 9.16 12.71 -17.04
N TRP A 371 8.49 11.92 -16.18
CA TRP A 371 8.83 11.88 -14.76
C TRP A 371 10.18 11.18 -14.53
N THR A 372 10.45 10.14 -15.30
CA THR A 372 11.76 9.45 -15.34
C THR A 372 12.89 10.42 -15.71
N ALA A 373 12.66 11.25 -16.75
CA ALA A 373 13.64 12.24 -17.19
C ALA A 373 13.86 13.32 -16.12
N GLN A 374 12.78 13.88 -15.55
CA GLN A 374 12.86 14.86 -14.47
C GLN A 374 13.61 14.33 -13.25
N ASN A 375 13.29 13.11 -12.80
CA ASN A 375 13.96 12.47 -11.68
C ASN A 375 15.47 12.30 -11.95
N SER A 376 15.84 11.88 -13.16
CA SER A 376 17.24 11.73 -13.55
C SER A 376 18.00 13.06 -13.66
N LEU A 377 17.37 14.09 -14.23
CA LEU A 377 17.94 15.44 -14.35
C LEU A 377 18.15 16.11 -12.98
N ASN A 378 17.19 15.96 -12.06
CA ASN A 378 17.30 16.48 -10.69
C ASN A 378 18.50 15.87 -9.94
N ASN A 379 18.83 14.61 -10.23
CA ASN A 379 19.97 13.90 -9.66
C ASN A 379 21.30 14.18 -10.40
N THR A 380 21.28 14.91 -11.51
CA THR A 380 22.46 15.20 -12.36
C THR A 380 22.57 16.68 -12.72
N LYS A 381 22.54 17.57 -11.72
CA LYS A 381 22.49 19.04 -11.89
C LYS A 381 23.44 19.62 -12.95
N ASN A 382 24.72 19.24 -12.94
CA ASN A 382 25.71 19.74 -13.90
C ASN A 382 25.41 19.37 -15.36
N ILE A 383 24.70 18.25 -15.59
CA ILE A 383 24.31 17.80 -16.92
C ILE A 383 22.99 18.46 -17.32
N ALA A 384 22.05 18.57 -16.36
CA ALA A 384 20.73 19.13 -16.58
C ALA A 384 20.76 20.58 -17.07
N ASP A 385 21.75 21.38 -16.64
CA ASP A 385 21.89 22.77 -17.08
C ASP A 385 22.04 22.93 -18.60
N HIS A 386 22.55 21.91 -19.28
CA HIS A 386 22.76 21.91 -20.73
C HIS A 386 21.61 21.30 -21.53
N LEU A 387 20.63 20.70 -20.86
CA LEU A 387 19.56 19.92 -21.47
C LEU A 387 18.20 20.58 -21.29
N GLU A 388 17.29 20.24 -22.18
CA GLU A 388 15.93 20.75 -22.23
C GLU A 388 14.96 19.59 -22.42
N VAL A 389 13.88 19.61 -21.64
CA VAL A 389 12.75 18.68 -21.76
C VAL A 389 11.74 19.32 -22.71
N MET A 390 11.49 18.67 -23.85
CA MET A 390 10.54 19.15 -24.86
C MET A 390 9.10 18.80 -24.49
N PRO A 391 8.09 19.42 -25.13
CA PRO A 391 6.69 19.05 -24.95
C PRO A 391 6.41 17.56 -25.22
N THR A 392 5.34 17.04 -24.61
CA THR A 392 4.87 15.66 -24.81
C THR A 392 4.77 15.33 -26.29
N LEU A 393 5.44 14.25 -26.69
CA LEU A 393 5.42 13.71 -28.03
C LEU A 393 4.46 12.53 -28.16
N ILE A 394 4.42 11.65 -27.16
CA ILE A 394 3.60 10.42 -27.17
C ILE A 394 2.96 10.24 -25.80
N GLN A 395 1.66 10.00 -25.73
CA GLN A 395 0.97 9.63 -24.50
C GLN A 395 0.69 8.13 -24.46
N ARG A 396 0.91 7.49 -23.31
CA ARG A 396 0.70 6.04 -23.14
C ARG A 396 0.01 5.75 -21.82
N GLY A 397 -1.09 4.98 -21.89
CA GLY A 397 -1.66 4.35 -20.71
C GLY A 397 -0.72 3.29 -20.16
N LEU A 398 -0.55 3.25 -18.84
CA LEU A 398 0.21 2.23 -18.13
C LEU A 398 -0.77 1.25 -17.47
N HIS A 399 -0.57 -0.03 -17.79
CA HIS A 399 -1.49 -1.10 -17.43
C HIS A 399 -0.76 -2.21 -16.67
N VAL A 400 -1.52 -2.99 -15.92
CA VAL A 400 -1.12 -4.34 -15.53
C VAL A 400 -1.46 -5.28 -16.68
N THR A 401 -0.61 -6.26 -16.94
CA THR A 401 -0.92 -7.35 -17.88
C THR A 401 -0.97 -8.67 -17.15
N ILE A 402 -2.06 -9.41 -17.30
CA ILE A 402 -2.27 -10.73 -16.68
C ILE A 402 -2.10 -11.81 -17.76
N SER A 403 -1.38 -12.88 -17.46
CA SER A 403 -1.18 -14.01 -18.39
C SER A 403 -2.51 -14.63 -18.78
N LYS A 404 -2.75 -14.83 -20.08
CA LYS A 404 -3.92 -15.59 -20.55
C LYS A 404 -3.79 -17.10 -20.33
N LEU A 405 -2.63 -17.59 -19.87
CA LEU A 405 -2.49 -18.98 -19.42
C LEU A 405 -3.33 -19.26 -18.17
N ARG A 406 -3.66 -18.22 -17.40
CA ARG A 406 -4.59 -18.31 -16.28
C ARG A 406 -6.03 -18.40 -16.77
N THR A 407 -6.81 -19.34 -16.24
CA THR A 407 -8.23 -19.48 -16.60
C THR A 407 -9.11 -18.34 -16.08
N ASP A 408 -8.66 -17.60 -15.07
CA ASP A 408 -9.39 -16.50 -14.41
C ASP A 408 -8.88 -15.10 -14.82
N HIS A 409 -8.08 -15.00 -15.88
CA HIS A 409 -7.41 -13.76 -16.28
C HIS A 409 -8.38 -12.57 -16.50
N GLN A 410 -9.58 -12.81 -17.04
CA GLN A 410 -10.60 -11.77 -17.26
C GLN A 410 -11.18 -11.29 -15.94
N ALA A 411 -11.54 -12.23 -15.06
CA ALA A 411 -12.10 -11.91 -13.73
C ALA A 411 -11.11 -11.09 -12.89
N ILE A 412 -9.82 -11.42 -12.95
CA ILE A 412 -8.76 -10.65 -12.27
C ILE A 412 -8.70 -9.21 -12.83
N ALA A 413 -8.75 -9.05 -14.16
CA ALA A 413 -8.69 -7.72 -14.78
C ALA A 413 -9.93 -6.88 -14.45
N GLU A 414 -11.13 -7.48 -14.46
CA GLU A 414 -12.38 -6.82 -14.09
C GLU A 414 -12.40 -6.42 -12.62
N ALA A 415 -11.93 -7.30 -11.73
CA ALA A 415 -11.81 -7.01 -10.31
C ALA A 415 -10.83 -5.85 -10.05
N PHE A 416 -9.68 -5.84 -10.75
CA PHE A 416 -8.74 -4.72 -10.71
C PHE A 416 -9.39 -3.42 -11.17
N ASN A 417 -10.08 -3.43 -12.32
CA ASN A 417 -10.72 -2.24 -12.89
C ASN A 417 -11.78 -1.66 -11.96
N LYS A 418 -12.62 -2.53 -11.38
CA LYS A 418 -13.62 -2.13 -10.38
C LYS A 418 -12.97 -1.49 -9.15
N ALA A 419 -11.96 -2.15 -8.58
CA ALA A 419 -11.24 -1.65 -7.40
C ALA A 419 -10.50 -0.33 -7.68
N LEU A 420 -9.90 -0.18 -8.87
CA LEU A 420 -9.27 1.06 -9.31
C LEU A 420 -10.29 2.21 -9.42
N ALA A 421 -11.49 1.93 -9.94
CA ALA A 421 -12.56 2.92 -10.01
C ALA A 421 -13.03 3.36 -8.61
N GLU A 422 -13.24 2.40 -7.69
CA GLU A 422 -13.59 2.69 -6.28
C GLU A 422 -12.49 3.53 -5.59
N MET A 423 -11.23 3.18 -5.80
CA MET A 423 -10.05 3.89 -5.25
C MET A 423 -9.90 5.32 -5.80
N LYS A 424 -10.30 5.55 -7.05
CA LYS A 424 -10.36 6.91 -7.62
C LYS A 424 -11.51 7.73 -7.02
N GLN A 425 -12.65 7.10 -6.75
CA GLN A 425 -13.83 7.77 -6.19
C GLN A 425 -13.65 8.17 -4.72
N ASP A 426 -13.03 7.33 -3.90
CA ASP A 426 -12.83 7.59 -2.47
C ASP A 426 -11.64 8.53 -2.17
N GLY A 427 -10.89 8.95 -3.19
CA GLY A 427 -9.76 9.87 -3.10
C GLY A 427 -8.43 9.23 -2.69
N SER A 428 -8.42 7.96 -2.28
CA SER A 428 -7.19 7.26 -1.86
C SER A 428 -6.15 7.13 -2.97
N TYR A 429 -6.58 7.03 -4.23
CA TYR A 429 -5.69 7.09 -5.40
C TYR A 429 -4.87 8.38 -5.44
N GLN A 430 -5.51 9.52 -5.19
CA GLN A 430 -4.83 10.82 -5.19
C GLN A 430 -3.86 10.97 -4.01
N GLU A 431 -4.20 10.41 -2.85
CA GLU A 431 -3.29 10.40 -1.70
C GLU A 431 -2.02 9.58 -1.97
N ILE A 432 -2.13 8.47 -2.70
CA ILE A 432 -0.96 7.72 -3.17
C ILE A 432 -0.10 8.56 -4.12
N LEU A 433 -0.71 9.22 -5.12
CA LEU A 433 0.04 10.08 -6.05
C LEU A 433 0.81 11.19 -5.32
N LYS A 434 0.15 11.87 -4.37
CA LYS A 434 0.77 12.92 -3.54
C LYS A 434 1.93 12.37 -2.71
N LYS A 435 1.75 11.22 -2.06
CA LYS A 435 2.78 10.59 -1.21
C LYS A 435 4.05 10.26 -1.98
N HIS A 436 3.93 9.90 -3.26
CA HIS A 436 5.05 9.62 -4.15
C HIS A 436 5.58 10.85 -4.89
N HIS A 437 5.01 12.03 -4.65
CA HIS A 437 5.35 13.28 -5.34
C HIS A 437 5.22 13.14 -6.87
N TYR A 438 4.20 12.41 -7.32
CA TYR A 438 3.90 12.31 -8.74
C TYR A 438 3.54 13.69 -9.30
N PRO A 439 4.19 14.16 -10.38
CA PRO A 439 3.96 15.50 -10.89
C PRO A 439 2.51 15.65 -11.39
N ALA A 440 1.88 16.77 -11.03
CA ALA A 440 0.70 17.24 -11.75
C ALA A 440 1.18 17.76 -13.11
N ILE A 441 0.64 17.19 -14.18
CA ILE A 441 0.97 17.56 -15.57
C ILE A 441 -0.09 18.53 -16.08
#